data_AF-A0A0P9TUQ3-F1
#
_entry.id   AF-A0A0P9TUQ3-F1
#
_cell.length_a   1.000
_cell.length_b   1.000
_cell.length_c   1.000
_cell.angle_alpha   90.00
_cell.angle_beta   90.00
_cell.angle_gamma   90.00
#
_symmetry.space_group_name_H-M   'P 1'
#
loop_
_entity.id
_entity.type
_entity.pdbx_description
1 polymer ?
#
loop_
_entity_poly.entity_id
_entity_poly.type
_entity_poly.pdbx_seq_one_letter_code
_entity_poly.pdbx_strand_id
1 'polypeptide(L)'
;FGSRLDSGWGFEGELKYKTAGDRQDVAFDNTVGNGHELTVSYQYRLDEKWLLTPSFALESIEKSTAYKMGLKLGYKVNDQLSVSGRYRYDSIKLDRDKVNHEMPDNQMDDQSINRYDVWVNYASKGPWAYEYQFTYFDADYIRYDNGKTDYEQNAAFKYKWDKHWVPFFEVGDIKVDSEDDKRQLRLRVGVQYNFL
;
A
#
# COMPACT_ATOMS: atom_id res chain seq x y z
N PHE A 1 10.68 -7.44 -1.73
CA PHE A 1 11.34 -8.21 -2.80
C PHE A 1 10.28 -8.80 -3.72
N GLY A 2 10.60 -9.13 -4.96
CA GLY A 2 9.61 -9.73 -5.85
C GLY A 2 10.16 -10.00 -7.25
N SER A 3 9.40 -10.75 -8.04
CA SER A 3 9.72 -11.06 -9.43
C SER A 3 8.46 -11.09 -10.27
N ARG A 4 8.58 -10.64 -11.52
CA ARG A 4 7.56 -10.75 -12.57
C ARG A 4 8.09 -11.68 -13.65
N LEU A 5 7.36 -12.73 -13.93
CA LEU A 5 7.67 -13.69 -14.98
C LEU A 5 7.11 -13.18 -16.33
N ASP A 6 7.73 -13.63 -17.42
CA ASP A 6 7.28 -13.33 -18.79
C ASP A 6 5.85 -13.84 -19.07
N SER A 7 5.43 -14.89 -18.34
CA SER A 7 4.05 -15.39 -18.37
C SER A 7 3.02 -14.41 -17.82
N GLY A 8 3.45 -13.29 -17.23
CA GLY A 8 2.58 -12.28 -16.60
C GLY A 8 2.36 -12.50 -15.11
N TRP A 9 2.71 -13.67 -14.56
CA TRP A 9 2.65 -13.93 -13.12
C TRP A 9 3.68 -13.12 -12.35
N GLY A 10 3.27 -12.48 -11.26
CA GLY A 10 4.12 -11.75 -10.35
C GLY A 10 4.00 -12.25 -8.92
N PHE A 11 5.12 -12.32 -8.21
CA PHE A 11 5.23 -12.75 -6.83
C PHE A 11 6.02 -11.71 -6.04
N GLU A 12 5.48 -11.24 -4.93
CA GLU A 12 6.10 -10.21 -4.10
C GLU A 12 6.04 -10.63 -2.64
N GLY A 13 7.09 -10.30 -1.89
CA GLY A 13 7.15 -10.46 -0.45
C GLY A 13 7.71 -9.21 0.23
N GLU A 14 7.10 -8.82 1.33
CA GLU A 14 7.44 -7.63 2.09
C GLU A 14 7.61 -8.00 3.57
N LEU A 15 8.69 -7.53 4.19
CA LEU A 15 8.92 -7.65 5.63
C LEU A 15 8.88 -6.24 6.23
N LYS A 16 8.11 -6.07 7.30
CA LYS A 16 7.84 -4.77 7.92
C LYS A 16 8.34 -4.78 9.36
N TYR A 17 9.11 -3.75 9.72
CA TYR A 17 9.60 -3.51 11.07
C TYR A 17 9.29 -2.06 11.46
N LYS A 18 9.14 -1.81 12.76
CA LYS A 18 8.91 -0.47 13.29
C LYS A 18 9.65 -0.27 14.61
N THR A 19 9.86 0.99 14.98
CA THR A 19 10.20 1.37 16.35
C THR A 19 8.98 1.18 17.24
N ALA A 20 9.13 0.52 18.39
CA ALA A 20 8.01 0.21 19.27
C ALA A 20 7.68 1.38 20.23
N GLY A 21 6.39 1.55 20.51
CA GLY A 21 5.87 2.54 21.45
C GLY A 21 5.82 3.96 20.89
N ASP A 22 5.42 4.91 21.76
CA ASP A 22 5.09 6.29 21.37
C ASP A 22 6.14 7.31 21.87
N ARG A 23 7.31 6.83 22.30
CA ARG A 23 8.39 7.70 22.77
C ARG A 23 8.97 8.49 21.61
N GLN A 24 9.19 9.77 21.84
CA GLN A 24 9.90 10.64 20.92
C GLN A 24 11.42 10.43 21.04
N ASP A 25 12.16 10.84 20.01
CA ASP A 25 13.63 10.86 19.98
C ASP A 25 14.35 9.50 20.13
N VAL A 26 13.64 8.39 19.88
CA VAL A 26 14.16 7.02 20.01
C VAL A 26 14.19 6.27 18.66
N ALA A 27 14.39 6.99 17.55
CA ALA A 27 14.47 6.37 16.23
C ALA A 27 15.53 5.26 16.20
N PHE A 28 15.15 4.08 15.70
CA PHE A 28 15.98 2.85 15.65
C PHE A 28 16.31 2.20 17.00
N ASP A 29 15.91 2.78 18.13
CA ASP A 29 15.90 2.08 19.41
C ASP A 29 14.67 1.16 19.46
N ASN A 30 14.80 -0.03 20.08
CA ASN A 30 13.70 -1.01 20.19
C ASN A 30 12.94 -1.32 18.89
N THR A 31 13.66 -1.81 17.86
CA THR A 31 13.06 -2.25 16.60
C THR A 31 12.32 -3.58 16.78
N VAL A 32 11.03 -3.61 16.45
CA VAL A 32 10.16 -4.79 16.56
C VAL A 32 9.53 -5.14 15.20
N GLY A 33 9.12 -6.41 15.05
CA GLY A 33 8.37 -6.86 13.88
C GLY A 33 7.02 -6.14 13.79
N ASN A 34 6.66 -5.69 12.59
CA ASN A 34 5.36 -5.08 12.30
C ASN A 34 4.51 -5.91 11.33
N GLY A 35 5.04 -7.04 10.86
CA GLY A 35 4.34 -8.00 10.00
C GLY A 35 5.07 -8.30 8.71
N HIS A 36 4.45 -9.12 7.88
CA HIS A 36 4.91 -9.45 6.54
C HIS A 36 3.73 -9.64 5.59
N GLU A 37 3.94 -9.36 4.32
CA GLU A 37 2.93 -9.50 3.28
C GLU A 37 3.49 -10.31 2.11
N LEU A 38 2.70 -11.27 1.61
CA LEU A 38 2.99 -12.03 0.40
C LEU A 38 1.90 -11.74 -0.63
N THR A 39 2.28 -11.35 -1.84
CA THR A 39 1.36 -11.00 -2.91
C THR A 39 1.61 -11.86 -4.15
N VAL A 40 0.53 -12.35 -4.74
CA VAL A 40 0.49 -12.91 -6.09
C VAL A 40 -0.35 -12.01 -6.99
N SER A 41 0.10 -11.78 -8.22
CA SER A 41 -0.66 -11.02 -9.21
C SER A 41 -0.48 -11.59 -10.62
N TYR A 42 -1.40 -11.27 -11.52
CA TYR A 42 -1.30 -11.65 -12.93
C TYR A 42 -1.54 -10.45 -13.82
N GLN A 43 -0.63 -10.17 -14.75
CA GLN A 43 -0.76 -9.07 -15.72
C GLN A 43 -1.39 -9.58 -17.01
N TYR A 44 -2.65 -9.25 -17.23
CA TYR A 44 -3.38 -9.55 -18.46
C TYR A 44 -3.46 -8.30 -19.33
N ARG A 45 -2.68 -8.29 -20.42
CA ARG A 45 -2.69 -7.20 -21.40
C ARG A 45 -3.93 -7.34 -22.29
N LEU A 46 -4.86 -6.39 -22.17
CA LEU A 46 -6.07 -6.35 -23.00
C LEU A 46 -5.74 -5.86 -24.41
N ASP A 47 -4.90 -4.82 -24.49
CA ASP A 47 -4.30 -4.30 -25.72
C ASP A 47 -3.00 -3.53 -25.42
N GLU A 48 -2.50 -2.75 -26.38
CA GLU A 48 -1.27 -1.96 -26.22
C GLU A 48 -1.35 -0.91 -25.11
N LYS A 49 -2.55 -0.44 -24.76
CA LYS A 49 -2.79 0.62 -23.78
C LYS A 49 -3.35 0.11 -22.46
N TRP A 50 -4.18 -0.93 -22.47
CA TRP A 50 -4.91 -1.41 -21.31
C TRP A 50 -4.27 -2.65 -20.69
N LEU A 51 -4.07 -2.59 -19.37
CA LEU A 51 -3.51 -3.68 -18.57
C LEU A 51 -4.43 -3.97 -17.39
N LEU A 52 -4.98 -5.18 -17.33
CA LEU A 52 -5.74 -5.66 -16.19
C LEU A 52 -4.82 -6.46 -15.27
N THR A 53 -4.90 -6.23 -13.97
CA THR A 53 -4.06 -6.91 -12.97
C THR A 53 -4.88 -7.34 -11.76
N PRO A 54 -5.48 -8.55 -11.79
CA PRO A 54 -5.94 -9.19 -10.56
C PRO A 54 -4.75 -9.51 -9.64
N SER A 55 -5.01 -9.43 -8.34
CA SER A 55 -4.03 -9.65 -7.29
C SER A 55 -4.67 -10.20 -6.02
N PHE A 56 -3.91 -10.99 -5.30
CA PHE A 56 -4.24 -11.47 -3.98
C PHE A 56 -3.03 -11.30 -3.07
N ALA A 57 -3.23 -10.75 -1.88
CA ALA A 57 -2.20 -10.64 -0.87
C ALA A 57 -2.66 -11.21 0.46
N LEU A 58 -1.72 -11.83 1.17
CA LEU A 58 -1.87 -12.26 2.55
C LEU A 58 -0.89 -11.47 3.40
N GLU A 59 -1.41 -10.71 4.35
CA GLU A 59 -0.60 -9.98 5.33
C GLU A 59 -0.84 -10.56 6.72
N SER A 60 0.24 -10.93 7.41
CA SER A 60 0.18 -11.38 8.79
C SER A 60 0.93 -10.41 9.69
N ILE A 61 0.22 -9.94 10.72
CA ILE A 61 0.78 -9.19 11.84
C ILE A 61 0.58 -10.02 13.12
N GLU A 62 1.10 -9.55 14.25
CA GLU A 62 1.06 -10.28 15.53
C GLU A 62 -0.36 -10.73 15.94
N LYS A 63 -1.39 -9.92 15.64
CA LYS A 63 -2.76 -10.12 16.16
C LYS A 63 -3.81 -10.46 15.10
N SER A 64 -3.44 -10.46 13.81
CA SER A 64 -4.42 -10.65 12.74
C SER A 64 -3.76 -11.09 11.44
N THR A 65 -4.55 -11.70 10.56
CA THR A 65 -4.21 -11.96 9.17
C THR A 65 -5.21 -11.28 8.25
N ALA A 66 -4.73 -10.52 7.28
CA ALA A 66 -5.55 -9.85 6.27
C ALA A 66 -5.44 -10.56 4.91
N TYR A 67 -6.61 -10.85 4.33
CA TYR A 67 -6.78 -11.38 2.98
C TYR A 67 -7.21 -10.25 2.07
N LYS A 68 -6.36 -9.87 1.11
CA LYS A 68 -6.56 -8.69 0.27
C LYS A 68 -6.75 -9.09 -1.17
N MET A 69 -7.94 -8.87 -1.71
CA MET A 69 -8.29 -9.20 -3.10
C MET A 69 -8.39 -7.92 -3.90
N GLY A 70 -7.56 -7.74 -4.91
CA GLY A 70 -7.48 -6.50 -5.67
C GLY A 70 -7.58 -6.70 -7.17
N LEU A 71 -8.24 -5.77 -7.85
CA LEU A 71 -8.28 -5.67 -9.30
C LEU A 71 -7.84 -4.27 -9.73
N LYS A 72 -6.71 -4.20 -10.43
CA LYS A 72 -6.15 -2.96 -10.98
C LYS A 72 -6.37 -2.90 -12.49
N LEU A 73 -6.79 -1.74 -12.99
CA LEU A 73 -6.85 -1.42 -14.41
C LEU A 73 -5.89 -0.26 -14.68
N GLY A 74 -4.90 -0.50 -15.53
CA GLY A 74 -3.93 0.49 -15.99
C GLY A 74 -4.20 0.91 -17.44
N TYR A 75 -3.99 2.20 -17.72
CA TYR A 75 -4.08 2.80 -19.03
C TYR A 75 -2.81 3.57 -19.37
N LYS A 76 -2.14 3.18 -20.44
CA LYS A 76 -1.01 3.91 -21.02
C LYS A 76 -1.54 5.05 -21.90
N VAL A 77 -1.48 6.27 -21.37
CA VAL A 77 -1.88 7.49 -22.10
C VAL A 77 -0.90 7.74 -23.24
N ASN A 78 0.40 7.68 -22.93
CA ASN A 78 1.51 7.74 -23.88
C ASN A 78 2.76 7.08 -23.27
N ASP A 79 3.92 7.20 -23.92
CA ASP A 79 5.17 6.57 -23.45
C ASP A 79 5.71 7.11 -22.12
N GLN A 80 5.26 8.30 -21.71
CA GLN A 80 5.69 8.96 -20.48
C GLN A 80 4.62 8.94 -19.40
N LEU A 81 3.34 8.97 -19.76
CA LEU A 81 2.22 9.12 -18.85
C LEU A 81 1.35 7.86 -18.83
N SER A 82 1.08 7.34 -17.64
CA SER A 82 0.08 6.30 -17.42
C SER A 82 -0.78 6.62 -16.20
N VAL A 83 -2.01 6.15 -16.24
CA VAL A 83 -2.96 6.25 -15.13
C VAL A 83 -3.46 4.87 -14.77
N SER A 84 -3.84 4.65 -13.52
CA SER A 84 -4.45 3.39 -13.12
C SER A 84 -5.41 3.56 -11.96
N GLY A 85 -6.45 2.75 -11.94
CA GLY A 85 -7.36 2.61 -10.81
C GLY A 85 -7.28 1.19 -10.25
N ARG A 86 -7.45 1.04 -8.94
CA ARG A 86 -7.60 -0.27 -8.29
C ARG A 86 -8.76 -0.21 -7.30
N TYR A 87 -9.57 -1.26 -7.32
CA TYR A 87 -10.40 -1.64 -6.19
C TYR A 87 -9.73 -2.81 -5.46
N ARG A 88 -9.73 -2.77 -4.13
CA ARG A 88 -9.22 -3.85 -3.29
C ARG A 88 -10.13 -4.03 -2.08
N TYR A 89 -10.53 -5.26 -1.82
CA TYR A 89 -11.23 -5.65 -0.60
C TYR A 89 -10.25 -6.30 0.37
N ASP A 90 -10.12 -5.73 1.55
CA ASP A 90 -9.26 -6.25 2.63
C ASP A 90 -10.17 -6.88 3.70
N SER A 91 -10.08 -8.20 3.88
CA SER A 91 -10.75 -8.92 4.98
C SER A 91 -9.74 -9.24 6.06
N ILE A 92 -9.88 -8.63 7.24
CA ILE A 92 -8.95 -8.72 8.34
C ILE A 92 -9.55 -9.66 9.38
N LYS A 93 -8.87 -10.79 9.61
CA LYS A 93 -9.26 -11.80 10.59
C LYS A 93 -8.40 -11.69 11.84
N LEU A 94 -9.02 -11.36 12.95
CA LEU A 94 -8.32 -11.26 14.24
C LEU A 94 -8.00 -12.66 14.77
N ASP A 95 -6.95 -12.74 15.58
CA ASP A 95 -6.76 -13.88 16.45
C ASP A 95 -8.02 -14.07 17.33
N ARG A 96 -8.56 -15.30 17.34
CA ARG A 96 -9.82 -15.63 18.04
C ARG A 96 -9.76 -15.30 19.52
N ASP A 97 -8.59 -15.43 20.13
CA ASP A 97 -8.39 -15.13 21.54
C ASP A 97 -8.38 -13.62 21.84
N LYS A 98 -8.42 -12.78 20.79
CA LYS A 98 -8.53 -11.31 20.87
C LYS A 98 -9.93 -10.80 20.49
N VAL A 99 -10.82 -11.67 20.01
CA VAL A 99 -12.16 -11.27 19.57
C VAL A 99 -13.04 -10.94 20.79
N ASN A 100 -13.66 -9.78 20.75
CA ASN A 100 -14.66 -9.33 21.70
C ASN A 100 -15.81 -8.62 20.96
N HIS A 101 -16.88 -9.35 20.69
CA HIS A 101 -18.08 -8.85 20.00
C HIS A 101 -18.88 -7.80 20.80
N GLU A 102 -18.57 -7.59 22.08
CA GLU A 102 -19.22 -6.57 22.90
C GLU A 102 -18.62 -5.18 22.67
N MET A 103 -17.44 -5.09 22.03
CA MET A 103 -16.82 -3.82 21.70
C MET A 103 -17.50 -3.17 20.50
N PRO A 104 -17.79 -1.86 20.57
CA PRO A 104 -18.40 -1.14 19.45
C PRO A 104 -17.48 -1.10 18.23
N ASP A 105 -18.08 -0.84 17.06
CA ASP A 105 -17.38 -0.53 15.80
C ASP A 105 -16.35 -1.57 15.35
N ASN A 106 -16.59 -2.85 15.63
CA ASN A 106 -15.71 -3.97 15.27
C ASN A 106 -14.25 -3.77 15.70
N GLN A 107 -14.00 -2.97 16.76
CA GLN A 107 -12.63 -2.65 17.20
C GLN A 107 -11.85 -3.89 17.67
N MET A 108 -12.57 -4.89 18.18
CA MET A 108 -12.03 -6.19 18.59
C MET A 108 -12.76 -7.33 17.88
N ASP A 109 -13.15 -7.14 16.62
CA ASP A 109 -13.76 -8.20 15.82
C ASP A 109 -13.13 -8.22 14.42
N ASP A 110 -13.52 -9.18 13.59
CA ASP A 110 -13.18 -9.20 12.18
C ASP A 110 -13.55 -7.87 11.51
N GLN A 111 -12.61 -7.33 10.74
CA GLN A 111 -12.74 -6.03 10.10
C GLN A 111 -12.68 -6.17 8.59
N SER A 112 -13.26 -5.20 7.89
CA SER A 112 -13.18 -5.12 6.44
C SER A 112 -12.98 -3.70 5.93
N ILE A 113 -12.33 -3.61 4.76
CA ILE A 113 -12.06 -2.34 4.08
C ILE A 113 -12.31 -2.50 2.59
N ASN A 114 -13.17 -1.65 2.05
CA ASN A 114 -13.25 -1.35 0.63
C ASN A 114 -12.24 -0.23 0.33
N ARG A 115 -11.15 -0.57 -0.37
CA ARG A 115 -10.07 0.36 -0.70
C ARG A 115 -10.09 0.67 -2.19
N TYR A 116 -10.01 1.96 -2.49
CA TYR A 116 -9.93 2.48 -3.85
C TYR A 116 -8.64 3.26 -4.00
N ASP A 117 -7.85 2.94 -5.01
CA ASP A 117 -6.60 3.63 -5.30
C ASP A 117 -6.63 4.19 -6.72
N VAL A 118 -6.07 5.38 -6.90
CA VAL A 118 -5.83 6.01 -8.19
C VAL A 118 -4.37 6.41 -8.25
N TRP A 119 -3.69 6.06 -9.35
CA TRP A 119 -2.33 6.51 -9.62
C TRP A 119 -2.23 7.29 -10.91
N VAL A 120 -1.38 8.30 -10.89
CA VAL A 120 -0.85 8.98 -12.07
C VAL A 120 0.67 8.82 -12.05
N ASN A 121 1.22 8.24 -13.10
CA ASN A 121 2.65 7.97 -13.23
C ASN A 121 3.21 8.74 -14.42
N TYR A 122 4.24 9.55 -14.19
CA TYR A 122 4.96 10.27 -15.23
C TYR A 122 6.45 9.89 -15.23
N ALA A 123 6.89 9.18 -16.25
CA ALA A 123 8.30 8.93 -16.52
C ALA A 123 8.81 10.01 -17.48
N SER A 124 9.73 10.85 -17.00
CA SER A 124 10.39 11.83 -17.87
C SER A 124 11.25 11.10 -18.93
N LYS A 125 11.64 11.82 -19.99
CA LYS A 125 12.65 11.31 -20.94
C LYS A 125 14.05 11.20 -20.30
N GLY A 126 14.26 11.84 -19.16
CA GLY A 126 15.48 11.76 -18.37
C GLY A 126 15.42 10.69 -17.28
N PRO A 127 16.26 10.81 -16.24
CA PRO A 127 16.34 9.80 -15.18
C PRO A 127 15.17 9.84 -14.20
N TRP A 128 14.34 10.90 -14.23
CA TRP A 128 13.29 11.10 -13.24
C TRP A 128 11.99 10.40 -13.60
N ALA A 129 11.34 9.82 -12.60
CA ALA A 129 9.96 9.37 -12.65
C ALA A 129 9.20 9.88 -11.41
N TYR A 130 7.92 10.18 -11.62
CA TYR A 130 7.04 10.79 -10.63
C TYR A 130 5.77 9.96 -10.54
N GLU A 131 5.28 9.76 -9.33
CA GLU A 131 4.06 9.01 -9.07
C GLU A 131 3.22 9.78 -8.06
N TYR A 132 1.96 10.03 -8.40
CA TYR A 132 0.96 10.49 -7.47
C TYR A 132 -0.03 9.36 -7.23
N GLN A 133 -0.35 9.11 -5.96
CA GLN A 133 -1.36 8.15 -5.52
C GLN A 133 -2.37 8.83 -4.61
N PHE A 134 -3.65 8.65 -4.94
CA PHE A 134 -4.76 8.92 -4.04
C PHE A 134 -5.36 7.58 -3.60
N THR A 135 -5.60 7.42 -2.30
CA THR A 135 -6.29 6.26 -1.75
C THR A 135 -7.50 6.72 -0.96
N TYR A 136 -8.64 6.09 -1.20
CA TYR A 136 -9.85 6.24 -0.39
C TYR A 136 -10.17 4.90 0.29
N PHE A 137 -10.61 4.98 1.53
CA PHE A 137 -10.98 3.83 2.34
C PHE A 137 -12.42 3.98 2.81
N ASP A 138 -13.15 2.88 2.76
CA ASP A 138 -14.47 2.72 3.36
C ASP A 138 -14.47 1.42 4.16
N ALA A 139 -14.41 1.53 5.48
CA ALA A 139 -14.26 0.43 6.41
C ALA A 139 -15.58 0.10 7.13
N ASP A 140 -15.64 -1.04 7.80
CA ASP A 140 -16.74 -1.35 8.73
C ASP A 140 -16.48 -0.91 10.18
N TYR A 141 -15.29 -0.35 10.47
CA TYR A 141 -14.86 0.17 11.77
C TYR A 141 -14.48 1.65 11.70
N ILE A 142 -14.39 2.32 12.87
CA ILE A 142 -13.96 3.72 12.96
C ILE A 142 -12.54 3.88 12.43
N ARG A 143 -12.38 4.78 11.46
CA ARG A 143 -11.14 4.96 10.71
C ARG A 143 -10.59 6.38 10.79
N TYR A 144 -11.40 7.43 10.74
CA TYR A 144 -10.93 8.82 10.76
C TYR A 144 -12.08 9.76 11.14
N ASP A 145 -11.81 10.75 12.01
CA ASP A 145 -12.81 11.71 12.49
C ASP A 145 -14.11 11.05 13.00
N ASN A 146 -13.97 9.95 13.76
CA ASN A 146 -15.08 9.10 14.24
C ASN A 146 -15.95 8.47 13.12
N GLY A 147 -15.57 8.67 11.85
CA GLY A 147 -16.19 8.10 10.68
C GLY A 147 -15.48 6.83 10.23
N LYS A 148 -16.13 6.09 9.33
CA LYS A 148 -15.60 4.83 8.78
C LYS A 148 -14.80 5.00 7.48
N THR A 149 -14.71 6.22 6.99
CA THR A 149 -14.05 6.56 5.74
C THR A 149 -12.79 7.37 5.99
N ASP A 150 -11.82 7.30 5.09
CA ASP A 150 -10.53 7.99 5.20
C ASP A 150 -9.91 8.15 3.81
N TYR A 151 -8.90 9.01 3.69
CA TYR A 151 -8.12 9.16 2.48
C TYR A 151 -6.62 9.32 2.79
N GLU A 152 -5.79 8.93 1.84
CA GLU A 152 -4.36 9.20 1.83
C GLU A 152 -3.95 9.80 0.47
N GLN A 153 -3.00 10.73 0.51
CA GLN A 153 -2.38 11.30 -0.68
C GLN A 153 -0.88 11.11 -0.60
N ASN A 154 -0.28 10.52 -1.62
CA ASN A 154 1.15 10.24 -1.67
C ASN A 154 1.75 10.74 -2.99
N ALA A 155 2.92 11.39 -2.92
CA ALA A 155 3.71 11.79 -4.07
C ALA A 155 5.13 11.22 -3.93
N ALA A 156 5.53 10.35 -4.87
CA ALA A 156 6.85 9.73 -4.92
C ALA A 156 7.68 10.26 -6.09
N PHE A 157 8.96 10.48 -5.82
CA PHE A 157 9.99 10.98 -6.73
C PHE A 157 11.08 9.93 -6.82
N LYS A 158 11.28 9.37 -8.01
CA LYS A 158 12.18 8.24 -8.27
C LYS A 158 13.28 8.70 -9.24
N TYR A 159 14.53 8.42 -8.91
CA TYR A 159 15.68 8.74 -9.76
C TYR A 159 16.31 7.45 -10.27
N LYS A 160 16.29 7.24 -11.59
CA LYS A 160 16.96 6.13 -12.25
C LYS A 160 18.45 6.45 -12.37
N TRP A 161 19.23 6.06 -11.36
CA TRP A 161 20.68 6.27 -11.36
C TRP A 161 21.32 5.42 -12.45
N ASP A 162 21.01 4.12 -12.45
CA ASP A 162 21.41 3.19 -13.50
C ASP A 162 20.32 2.14 -13.74
N LYS A 163 20.65 1.05 -14.44
CA LYS A 163 19.70 -0.05 -14.72
C LYS A 163 19.29 -0.85 -13.48
N HIS A 164 20.06 -0.79 -12.40
CA HIS A 164 19.80 -1.53 -11.16
C HIS A 164 19.23 -0.63 -10.06
N TRP A 165 19.79 0.56 -9.87
CA TRP A 165 19.55 1.41 -8.70
C TRP A 165 18.56 2.53 -8.99
N VAL A 166 17.46 2.52 -8.24
CA VAL A 166 16.43 3.54 -8.28
C VAL A 166 16.15 4.06 -6.87
N PRO A 167 16.96 5.00 -6.34
CA PRO A 167 16.61 5.71 -5.11
C PRO A 167 15.32 6.52 -5.29
N PHE A 168 14.57 6.67 -4.19
CA PHE A 168 13.33 7.42 -4.17
C PHE A 168 13.09 8.14 -2.84
N PHE A 169 12.26 9.17 -2.92
CA PHE A 169 11.68 9.89 -1.80
C PHE A 169 10.18 10.02 -2.01
N GLU A 170 9.39 9.93 -0.94
CA GLU A 170 7.94 10.06 -0.97
C GLU A 170 7.47 10.99 0.15
N VAL A 171 6.50 11.84 -0.18
CA VAL A 171 5.76 12.68 0.74
C VAL A 171 4.32 12.22 0.75
N GLY A 172 3.75 12.02 1.93
CA GLY A 172 2.36 11.61 2.11
C GLY A 172 1.61 12.51 3.09
N ASP A 173 0.32 12.67 2.86
CA ASP A 173 -0.65 13.21 3.81
C ASP A 173 -1.54 12.06 4.29
N ILE A 174 -1.52 11.81 5.61
CA ILE A 174 -2.24 10.73 6.27
C ILE A 174 -2.91 11.23 7.55
N LYS A 175 -3.89 10.51 8.07
CA LYS A 175 -4.46 10.81 9.39
C LYS A 175 -3.44 10.62 10.53
N VAL A 176 -3.68 11.29 11.65
CA VAL A 176 -2.95 11.07 12.91
C VAL A 176 -3.52 9.86 13.65
N ASP A 177 -4.83 9.86 13.89
CA ASP A 177 -5.55 8.81 14.59
C ASP A 177 -6.95 8.60 13.97
N SER A 178 -7.77 7.74 14.58
CA SER A 178 -9.09 7.35 14.06
C SER A 178 -10.25 8.19 14.57
N GLU A 179 -10.08 8.95 15.65
CA GLU A 179 -11.14 9.62 16.39
C GLU A 179 -11.13 11.16 16.21
N ASP A 180 -10.05 11.70 15.64
CA ASP A 180 -9.88 13.14 15.39
C ASP A 180 -9.72 13.45 13.90
N ASP A 181 -9.86 14.72 13.53
CA ASP A 181 -9.74 15.24 12.17
C ASP A 181 -8.31 15.61 11.76
N LYS A 182 -7.33 15.29 12.62
CA LYS A 182 -5.95 15.70 12.44
C LYS A 182 -5.24 14.92 11.35
N ARG A 183 -4.45 15.65 10.56
CA ARG A 183 -3.60 15.12 9.48
C ARG A 183 -2.13 15.34 9.80
N GLN A 184 -1.27 14.48 9.26
CA GLN A 184 0.17 14.54 9.43
C GLN A 184 0.92 14.24 8.13
N LEU A 185 2.11 14.82 8.03
CA LEU A 185 3.05 14.57 6.96
C LEU A 185 3.83 13.28 7.20
N ARG A 186 3.77 12.35 6.25
CA ARG A 186 4.60 11.14 6.22
C ARG A 186 5.73 11.32 5.21
N LEU A 187 6.96 11.08 5.65
CA LEU A 187 8.14 11.08 4.77
C LEU A 187 8.68 9.66 4.63
N ARG A 188 9.02 9.24 3.41
CA ARG A 188 9.72 7.97 3.17
C ARG A 188 10.91 8.21 2.25
N VAL A 189 12.00 7.51 2.54
CA VAL A 189 13.18 7.41 1.68
C VAL A 189 13.49 5.93 1.48
N GLY A 190 13.95 5.57 0.29
CA GLY A 190 14.29 4.19 0.01
C GLY A 190 15.04 4.02 -1.29
N VAL A 191 15.40 2.78 -1.57
CA VAL A 191 16.08 2.40 -2.80
C VAL A 191 15.51 1.09 -3.33
N GLN A 192 15.19 1.07 -4.62
CA GLN A 192 14.86 -0.14 -5.34
C GLN A 192 16.10 -0.64 -6.09
N TYR A 193 16.38 -1.92 -5.96
CA TYR A 193 17.41 -2.63 -6.71
C TYR A 193 16.77 -3.63 -7.68
N ASN A 194 17.10 -3.53 -8.97
CA ASN A 194 16.64 -4.46 -10.00
C ASN A 194 17.75 -5.48 -10.30
N PHE A 195 17.43 -6.77 -10.10
CA PHE A 195 18.24 -7.87 -10.61
C PHE A 195 17.90 -8.04 -12.09
N LEU A 196 18.90 -7.94 -12.96
CA LEU A 196 18.74 -8.13 -14.41
C LEU A 196 18.44 -9.58 -14.78
#